data_AF-A0A7R9B9S3-F1
#
_entry.id   AF-A0A7R9B9S3-F1
#
_cell.length_a   1.000
_cell.length_b   1.000
_cell.length_c   1.000
_cell.angle_alpha   90.00
_cell.angle_beta   90.00
_cell.angle_gamma   90.00
#
_symmetry.space_group_name_H-M   'P 1'
#
loop_
_entity.id
_entity.type
_entity.pdbx_description
1 polymer ?
#
loop_
_entity_poly.entity_id
_entity_poly.type
_entity_poly.pdbx_seq_one_letter_code
_entity_poly.pdbx_strand_id
1 'polypeptide(L)'
;MSIHKTNNYQQTNSSNLAGLPTLQSVGRDKNNAGAQYTTSTKDWRIPKPSEVKAILEFKPERIGHGTCIHPQLGGSSELWEILLQSKIPVEACLTSNVKSRTVKHYEDHHFQYMFKHQHPITLGTDDKGVFATSLSREFQIAANTFSLSKQQMWKLSFDSVDYIFGTQQEQIHLKKVLKSWRDENMHLFETVNDSH
;
A
#
# COMPACT_ATOMS: atom_id res chain seq x y z
N MET A 1 -27.47 -30.74 -25.85
CA MET A 1 -27.57 -29.81 -24.71
C MET A 1 -26.51 -30.20 -23.71
N SER A 2 -25.34 -29.55 -23.73
CA SER A 2 -24.46 -29.42 -22.56
C SER A 2 -23.41 -28.37 -22.89
N ILE A 3 -23.56 -27.19 -22.29
CA ILE A 3 -22.63 -26.08 -22.39
C ILE A 3 -21.68 -26.27 -21.21
N HIS A 4 -20.43 -26.60 -21.46
CA HIS A 4 -19.36 -26.44 -20.47
C HIS A 4 -18.77 -25.04 -20.64
N LYS A 5 -19.20 -24.10 -19.80
CA LYS A 5 -18.48 -22.84 -19.57
C LYS A 5 -17.42 -23.12 -18.51
N THR A 6 -16.17 -23.24 -18.93
CA THR A 6 -15.02 -23.08 -18.05
C THR A 6 -14.89 -21.59 -17.73
N ASN A 7 -15.05 -21.24 -16.44
CA ASN A 7 -14.73 -19.91 -15.95
C ASN A 7 -13.20 -19.75 -15.94
N ASN A 8 -12.67 -19.12 -17.00
CA ASN A 8 -11.30 -18.61 -17.00
C ASN A 8 -11.25 -17.38 -16.09
N TYR A 9 -10.70 -17.53 -14.88
CA TYR A 9 -10.15 -16.40 -14.14
C TYR A 9 -9.04 -15.77 -14.99
N GLN A 10 -9.28 -14.59 -15.56
CA GLN A 10 -8.22 -13.82 -16.19
C GLN A 10 -7.32 -13.27 -15.10
N GLN A 11 -6.12 -13.83 -15.00
CA GLN A 11 -5.02 -13.28 -14.20
C GLN A 11 -4.72 -11.89 -14.75
N THR A 12 -4.96 -10.84 -13.95
CA THR A 12 -4.58 -9.47 -14.33
C THR A 12 -3.06 -9.38 -14.33
N ASN A 13 -2.47 -9.02 -15.47
CA ASN A 13 -1.03 -8.84 -15.60
C ASN A 13 -0.60 -7.55 -14.88
N SER A 14 -0.36 -7.64 -13.57
CA SER A 14 0.30 -6.56 -12.83
C SER A 14 1.81 -6.68 -12.97
N SER A 15 2.48 -5.61 -13.38
CA SER A 15 3.92 -5.56 -13.51
C SER A 15 4.52 -4.88 -12.29
N ASN A 16 5.32 -5.61 -11.51
CA ASN A 16 6.10 -5.06 -10.40
C ASN A 16 7.49 -4.66 -10.91
N LEU A 17 7.82 -3.37 -10.85
CA LEU A 17 9.12 -2.83 -11.27
C LEU A 17 10.11 -2.80 -10.10
N ALA A 18 10.16 -3.85 -9.28
CA ALA A 18 11.13 -3.99 -8.20
C ALA A 18 12.50 -4.39 -8.75
N GLY A 19 13.57 -3.68 -8.33
CA GLY A 19 14.95 -4.05 -8.64
C GLY A 19 15.46 -3.72 -10.04
N LEU A 20 14.73 -2.91 -10.83
CA LEU A 20 15.22 -2.44 -12.13
C LEU A 20 16.06 -1.16 -11.97
N PRO A 21 17.28 -1.10 -12.53
CA PRO A 21 18.09 0.10 -12.53
C PRO A 21 17.41 1.16 -13.41
N THR A 22 16.84 2.19 -12.79
CA THR A 22 16.24 3.37 -13.43
C THR A 22 15.07 3.10 -14.39
N LEU A 23 13.93 3.79 -14.18
CA LEU A 23 12.81 3.86 -15.12
C LEU A 23 13.20 4.29 -16.56
N GLN A 24 14.43 4.76 -16.78
CA GLN A 24 14.94 5.08 -18.12
C GLN A 24 14.88 3.88 -19.09
N SER A 25 14.89 2.63 -18.60
CA SER A 25 14.79 1.43 -19.45
C SER A 25 13.37 0.86 -19.61
N VAL A 26 12.37 1.39 -18.89
CA VAL A 26 10.97 0.97 -19.07
C VAL A 26 10.35 1.92 -20.10
N GLY A 27 10.36 1.48 -21.36
CA GLY A 27 9.89 2.24 -22.50
C GLY A 27 8.50 2.84 -22.27
N ARG A 28 8.30 4.06 -22.76
CA ARG A 28 6.98 4.71 -22.86
C ARG A 28 6.07 3.82 -23.71
N ASP A 29 5.29 2.96 -23.07
CA ASP A 29 4.18 2.30 -23.76
C ASP A 29 2.88 2.44 -22.98
N LYS A 30 2.28 3.64 -23.13
CA LYS A 30 0.92 3.94 -22.65
C LYS A 30 -0.16 3.20 -23.45
N ASN A 31 0.21 2.41 -24.46
CA ASN A 31 -0.71 1.69 -25.34
C ASN A 31 -1.09 0.31 -24.83
N ASN A 32 -0.50 -0.17 -23.74
CA ASN A 32 -0.91 -1.43 -23.10
C ASN A 32 -1.98 -1.12 -22.04
N ALA A 33 -3.20 -0.82 -22.50
CA ALA A 33 -4.33 -0.25 -21.76
C ALA A 33 -4.94 -1.12 -20.64
N GLY A 34 -4.17 -2.04 -20.04
CA GLY A 34 -4.60 -2.89 -18.93
C GLY A 34 -3.48 -3.36 -17.99
N ALA A 35 -2.23 -2.89 -18.19
CA ALA A 35 -1.13 -3.23 -17.28
C ALA A 35 -1.16 -2.30 -16.08
N GLN A 36 -1.19 -2.89 -14.88
CA GLN A 36 -1.20 -2.14 -13.62
C GLN A 36 0.21 -2.20 -13.04
N TYR A 37 0.77 -1.04 -12.70
CA TYR A 37 2.17 -0.90 -12.32
C TYR A 37 2.29 -0.62 -10.84
N THR A 38 3.18 -1.35 -10.18
CA THR A 38 3.71 -0.96 -8.87
C THR A 38 5.21 -0.72 -8.99
N THR A 39 5.68 0.38 -8.41
CA THR A 39 7.11 0.73 -8.35
C THR A 39 7.55 0.71 -6.90
N SER A 40 8.75 0.20 -6.65
CA SER A 40 9.32 0.16 -5.30
C SER A 40 10.43 1.20 -5.16
N THR A 41 10.48 1.87 -4.02
CA THR A 41 11.65 2.69 -3.61
C THR A 41 12.62 1.90 -2.72
N LYS A 42 12.45 0.58 -2.59
CA LYS A 42 13.35 -0.34 -1.87
C LYS A 42 14.58 -0.64 -2.72
N ASP A 43 15.46 0.33 -2.87
CA ASP A 43 16.81 0.10 -3.36
C ASP A 43 17.81 0.35 -2.22
N TRP A 44 18.86 -0.47 -2.13
CA TRP A 44 19.97 -0.25 -1.19
C TRP A 44 20.66 1.10 -1.45
N ARG A 45 20.43 1.66 -2.64
CA ARG A 45 20.79 3.00 -3.04
C ARG A 45 19.60 3.94 -2.83
N ILE A 46 19.85 5.07 -2.16
CA ILE A 46 18.86 6.15 -2.02
C ILE A 46 18.53 6.66 -3.45
N PRO A 47 17.26 6.60 -3.90
CA PRO A 47 16.89 7.06 -5.23
C PRO A 47 17.10 8.58 -5.35
N LYS A 48 17.51 9.05 -6.52
CA LYS A 48 17.67 10.48 -6.77
C LYS A 48 16.28 11.14 -6.77
N PRO A 49 16.14 12.39 -6.28
CA PRO A 49 14.86 13.10 -6.33
C PRO A 49 14.22 13.15 -7.72
N SER A 50 15.02 13.23 -8.78
CA SER A 50 14.55 13.19 -10.17
C SER A 50 13.93 11.84 -10.57
N GLU A 51 14.42 10.73 -10.02
CA GLU A 51 13.88 9.39 -10.27
C GLU A 51 12.53 9.23 -9.55
N VAL A 52 12.45 9.67 -8.29
CA VAL A 52 11.20 9.68 -7.52
C VAL A 52 10.15 10.56 -8.18
N LYS A 53 10.55 11.76 -8.64
CA LYS A 53 9.66 12.66 -9.39
C LYS A 53 9.13 12.01 -10.66
N ALA A 54 10.00 11.36 -11.45
CA ALA A 54 9.59 10.66 -12.66
C ALA A 54 8.60 9.51 -12.38
N ILE A 55 8.77 8.76 -11.28
CA ILE A 55 7.79 7.76 -10.84
C ILE A 55 6.44 8.41 -10.54
N LEU A 56 6.43 9.51 -9.77
CA LEU A 56 5.19 10.18 -9.40
C LEU A 56 4.47 10.80 -10.61
N GLU A 57 5.22 11.36 -11.55
CA GLU A 57 4.71 11.92 -12.81
C GLU A 57 4.24 10.83 -13.79
N PHE A 58 4.81 9.62 -13.71
CA PHE A 58 4.31 8.45 -14.45
C PHE A 58 2.91 8.04 -13.99
N LYS A 59 2.56 8.33 -12.72
CA LYS A 59 1.26 8.02 -12.08
C LYS A 59 0.92 6.52 -12.10
N PRO A 60 1.75 5.67 -11.47
CA PRO A 60 1.40 4.25 -11.31
C PRO A 60 0.13 4.09 -10.47
N GLU A 61 -0.52 2.94 -10.59
CA GLU A 61 -1.72 2.62 -9.82
C GLU A 61 -1.41 2.40 -8.33
N ARG A 62 -0.18 1.99 -7.98
CA ARG A 62 0.32 1.96 -6.59
C ARG A 62 1.84 2.21 -6.52
N ILE A 63 2.31 2.64 -5.35
CA ILE A 63 3.74 2.76 -5.01
C ILE A 63 4.05 1.87 -3.82
N GLY A 64 5.08 1.03 -3.94
CA GLY A 64 5.65 0.23 -2.86
C GLY A 64 6.64 1.04 -2.00
N HIS A 65 6.54 0.86 -0.68
CA HIS A 65 7.36 1.45 0.38
C HIS A 65 7.29 2.97 0.52
N GLY A 66 7.44 3.77 -0.53
CA GLY A 66 7.38 5.23 -0.44
C GLY A 66 8.36 5.88 0.55
N THR A 67 9.51 5.26 0.85
CA THR A 67 10.38 5.66 1.97
C THR A 67 11.11 6.98 1.77
N CYS A 68 11.35 7.40 0.52
CA CYS A 68 12.16 8.56 0.17
C CYS A 68 11.35 9.73 -0.43
N ILE A 69 10.07 9.87 -0.02
CA ILE A 69 9.18 10.91 -0.53
C ILE A 69 9.00 12.05 0.49
N HIS A 70 8.80 11.70 1.76
CA HIS A 70 8.55 12.70 2.81
C HIS A 70 9.83 13.53 3.08
N PRO A 71 9.73 14.86 3.32
CA PRO A 71 10.92 15.72 3.48
C PRO A 71 11.84 15.30 4.64
N GLN A 72 11.25 14.75 5.71
CA GLN A 72 12.01 14.29 6.88
C GLN A 72 12.68 12.92 6.69
N LEU A 73 12.41 12.23 5.58
CA LEU A 73 12.88 10.87 5.29
C LEU A 73 13.64 10.80 3.96
N GLY A 74 14.37 11.86 3.63
CA GLY A 74 15.23 11.92 2.44
C GLY A 74 14.52 12.34 1.15
N GLY A 75 13.25 12.75 1.22
CA GLY A 75 12.53 13.37 0.11
C GLY A 75 12.59 14.90 0.11
N SER A 76 11.60 15.54 -0.51
CA SER A 76 11.46 17.00 -0.57
C SER A 76 9.99 17.43 -0.48
N SER A 77 9.74 18.70 -0.13
CA SER A 77 8.36 19.23 -0.08
C SER A 77 7.65 19.10 -1.43
N GLU A 78 8.38 19.32 -2.52
CA GLU A 78 7.87 19.13 -3.88
C GLU A 78 7.38 17.69 -4.12
N LEU A 79 8.20 16.69 -3.80
CA LEU A 79 7.83 15.28 -3.98
C LEU A 79 6.63 14.88 -3.11
N TRP A 80 6.59 15.40 -1.89
CA TRP A 80 5.49 15.17 -0.96
C TRP A 80 4.17 15.76 -1.45
N GLU A 81 4.19 16.99 -1.96
CA GLU A 81 3.02 17.64 -2.55
C GLU A 81 2.51 16.90 -3.78
N ILE A 82 3.42 16.49 -4.68
CA ILE A 82 3.06 15.70 -5.86
C ILE A 82 2.37 14.40 -5.43
N LEU A 83 2.92 13.68 -4.43
CA LEU A 83 2.30 12.46 -3.93
C LEU A 83 0.89 12.73 -3.39
N LEU A 84 0.74 13.70 -2.48
CA LEU A 84 -0.56 14.00 -1.85
C LEU A 84 -1.63 14.41 -2.87
N GLN A 85 -1.25 15.16 -3.90
CA GLN A 85 -2.15 15.56 -4.99
C GLN A 85 -2.51 14.39 -5.90
N SER A 86 -1.56 13.48 -6.15
CA SER A 86 -1.77 12.34 -7.04
C SER A 86 -2.77 11.31 -6.51
N LYS A 87 -2.91 11.22 -5.17
CA LYS A 87 -3.69 10.19 -4.46
C LYS A 87 -3.32 8.76 -4.85
N ILE A 88 -2.09 8.55 -5.34
CA ILE A 88 -1.57 7.21 -5.62
C ILE A 88 -1.43 6.44 -4.30
N PRO A 89 -2.08 5.27 -4.14
CA PRO A 89 -1.96 4.45 -2.95
C PRO A 89 -0.53 4.00 -2.69
N VAL A 90 -0.08 4.16 -1.43
CA VAL A 90 1.24 3.72 -0.99
C VAL A 90 1.12 2.44 -0.15
N GLU A 91 1.86 1.41 -0.52
CA GLU A 91 2.00 0.18 0.27
C GLU A 91 3.10 0.34 1.31
N ALA A 92 2.70 0.43 2.58
CA ALA A 92 3.58 0.56 3.73
C ALA A 92 3.96 -0.82 4.29
N CYS A 93 5.25 -1.15 4.23
CA CYS A 93 5.79 -2.43 4.69
C CYS A 93 6.68 -2.24 5.92
N LEU A 94 6.04 -2.03 7.08
CA LEU A 94 6.67 -1.57 8.33
C LEU A 94 7.87 -2.43 8.72
N THR A 95 7.68 -3.75 8.88
CA THR A 95 8.78 -4.65 9.30
C THR A 95 9.87 -4.74 8.26
N SER A 96 9.52 -4.75 6.96
CA SER A 96 10.51 -4.74 5.88
C SER A 96 11.37 -3.47 5.97
N ASN A 97 10.76 -2.30 6.11
CA ASN A 97 11.45 -1.02 6.12
C ASN A 97 12.39 -0.83 7.33
N VAL A 98 12.02 -1.34 8.50
CA VAL A 98 12.91 -1.34 9.66
C VAL A 98 14.04 -2.36 9.49
N LYS A 99 13.75 -3.57 9.02
CA LYS A 99 14.77 -4.62 8.83
C LYS A 99 15.76 -4.29 7.71
N SER A 100 15.32 -3.61 6.66
CA SER A 100 16.16 -3.12 5.57
C SER A 100 16.88 -1.80 5.89
N ARG A 101 16.60 -1.21 7.07
CA ARG A 101 17.16 0.06 7.55
C ARG A 101 16.81 1.26 6.66
N THR A 102 15.74 1.19 5.86
CA THR A 102 15.21 2.37 5.14
C THR A 102 14.49 3.33 6.09
N VAL A 103 14.03 2.82 7.24
CA VAL A 103 13.55 3.61 8.37
C VAL A 103 14.22 3.06 9.64
N LYS A 104 14.61 3.94 10.57
CA LYS A 104 15.37 3.53 11.76
C LYS A 104 14.49 2.82 12.80
N HIS A 105 13.33 3.38 13.08
CA HIS A 105 12.36 2.86 14.06
C HIS A 105 10.95 2.87 13.48
N TYR A 106 10.02 2.09 14.05
CA TYR A 106 8.64 2.06 13.57
C TYR A 106 7.96 3.44 13.73
N GLU A 107 8.32 4.17 14.78
CA GLU A 107 7.80 5.50 15.11
C GLU A 107 8.21 6.56 14.08
N ASP A 108 9.32 6.35 13.37
CA ASP A 108 9.83 7.25 12.33
C ASP A 108 9.17 6.98 10.96
N HIS A 109 8.32 5.95 10.85
CA HIS A 109 7.82 5.49 9.56
C HIS A 109 6.93 6.53 8.87
N HIS A 110 7.11 6.67 7.55
CA HIS A 110 6.37 7.64 6.72
C HIS A 110 4.86 7.42 6.73
N PHE A 111 4.41 6.22 7.09
CA PHE A 111 3.00 5.85 7.28
C PHE A 111 2.24 6.91 8.07
N GLN A 112 2.80 7.41 9.19
CA GLN A 112 2.10 8.36 10.05
C GLN A 112 1.73 9.66 9.34
N TYR A 113 2.60 10.14 8.44
CA TYR A 113 2.40 11.43 7.76
C TYR A 113 1.30 11.29 6.72
N MET A 114 1.35 10.21 5.93
CA MET A 114 0.32 9.89 4.94
C MET A 114 -1.03 9.65 5.63
N PHE A 115 -1.03 8.91 6.74
CA PHE A 115 -2.24 8.59 7.49
C PHE A 115 -2.91 9.86 8.04
N LYS A 116 -2.14 10.78 8.64
CA LYS A 116 -2.63 12.08 9.11
C LYS A 116 -3.24 12.94 7.98
N HIS A 117 -2.72 12.82 6.76
CA HIS A 117 -3.24 13.54 5.58
C HIS A 117 -4.37 12.80 4.86
N GLN A 118 -4.88 11.69 5.42
CA GLN A 118 -5.91 10.85 4.80
C GLN A 118 -5.52 10.45 3.37
N HIS A 119 -4.22 10.20 3.15
CA HIS A 119 -3.71 9.72 1.88
C HIS A 119 -4.01 8.23 1.74
N PRO A 120 -4.31 7.72 0.52
CA PRO A 120 -4.48 6.29 0.27
C PRO A 120 -3.25 5.47 0.66
N ILE A 121 -3.40 4.53 1.59
CA ILE A 121 -2.31 3.69 2.10
C ILE A 121 -2.82 2.25 2.31
N THR A 122 -1.97 1.28 2.06
CA THR A 122 -2.17 -0.12 2.46
C THR A 122 -1.06 -0.60 3.37
N LEU A 123 -1.34 -1.62 4.19
CA LEU A 123 -0.29 -2.34 4.92
C LEU A 123 0.08 -3.60 4.14
N GLY A 124 1.38 -3.78 3.91
CA GLY A 124 1.94 -4.92 3.21
C GLY A 124 2.98 -5.65 4.06
N THR A 125 3.18 -6.93 3.81
CA THR A 125 4.26 -7.69 4.45
C THR A 125 5.57 -7.60 3.68
N ASP A 126 5.54 -7.14 2.43
CA ASP A 126 6.61 -7.36 1.46
C ASP A 126 6.91 -8.88 1.40
N ASP A 127 8.16 -9.30 1.63
CA ASP A 127 8.57 -10.70 1.63
C ASP A 127 8.35 -11.41 2.99
N LYS A 128 7.18 -12.05 3.19
CA LYS A 128 6.86 -12.78 4.44
C LYS A 128 7.94 -13.78 4.88
N GLY A 129 8.55 -14.49 3.92
CA GLY A 129 9.58 -15.51 4.17
C GLY A 129 10.92 -14.93 4.64
N VAL A 130 11.32 -13.77 4.10
CA VAL A 130 12.58 -13.10 4.46
C VAL A 130 12.44 -12.37 5.79
N PHE A 131 11.26 -11.80 6.07
CA PHE A 131 11.05 -10.95 7.25
C PHE A 131 10.40 -11.65 8.44
N ALA A 132 10.03 -12.94 8.32
CA ALA A 132 9.37 -13.72 9.38
C ALA A 132 8.21 -12.95 10.05
N THR A 133 7.34 -12.36 9.21
CA THR A 133 6.17 -11.57 9.63
C THR A 133 4.88 -12.09 8.98
N SER A 134 3.73 -11.62 9.49
CA SER A 134 2.40 -11.89 8.95
C SER A 134 1.63 -10.57 8.80
N LEU A 135 0.59 -10.55 7.96
CA LEU A 135 -0.19 -9.33 7.78
C LEU A 135 -0.84 -8.87 9.09
N SER A 136 -1.36 -9.80 9.89
CA SER A 136 -1.90 -9.51 11.23
C SER A 136 -0.87 -8.85 12.14
N ARG A 137 0.41 -9.26 12.05
CA ARG A 137 1.50 -8.64 12.79
C ARG A 137 1.80 -7.22 12.32
N GLU A 138 1.79 -6.97 11.00
CA GLU A 138 1.98 -5.61 10.47
C GLU A 138 0.85 -4.67 10.95
N PHE A 139 -0.40 -5.15 10.96
CA PHE A 139 -1.53 -4.40 11.53
C PHE A 139 -1.35 -4.14 13.03
N GLN A 140 -0.90 -5.14 13.81
CA GLN A 140 -0.63 -4.97 15.24
C GLN A 140 0.47 -3.93 15.50
N ILE A 141 1.56 -3.97 14.72
CA ILE A 141 2.64 -2.97 14.80
C ILE A 141 2.09 -1.58 14.49
N ALA A 142 1.36 -1.43 13.38
CA ALA A 142 0.75 -0.15 13.02
C ALA A 142 -0.16 0.40 14.12
N ALA A 143 -1.00 -0.47 14.70
CA ALA A 143 -1.92 -0.11 15.77
C ALA A 143 -1.20 0.41 17.01
N ASN A 144 -0.19 -0.33 17.47
CA ASN A 144 0.55 0.00 18.68
C ASN A 144 1.43 1.25 18.48
N THR A 145 2.16 1.32 17.36
CA THR A 145 3.08 2.42 17.08
C THR A 145 2.36 3.73 16.82
N PHE A 146 1.24 3.72 16.08
CA PHE A 146 0.52 4.94 15.70
C PHE A 146 -0.78 5.15 16.48
N SER A 147 -1.01 4.36 17.54
CA SER A 147 -2.21 4.44 18.39
C SER A 147 -3.51 4.38 17.58
N LEU A 148 -3.58 3.49 16.59
CA LEU A 148 -4.75 3.37 15.72
C LEU A 148 -5.90 2.68 16.45
N SER A 149 -7.08 3.28 16.38
CA SER A 149 -8.30 2.64 16.88
C SER A 149 -8.67 1.42 16.02
N LYS A 150 -9.48 0.52 16.57
CA LYS A 150 -10.03 -0.61 15.81
C LYS A 150 -10.79 -0.16 14.57
N GLN A 151 -11.51 0.97 14.66
CA GLN A 151 -12.23 1.57 13.54
C GLN A 151 -11.27 2.05 12.43
N GLN A 152 -10.15 2.67 12.81
CA GLN A 152 -9.11 3.09 11.87
C GLN A 152 -8.43 1.89 11.20
N MET A 153 -8.12 0.83 11.96
CA MET A 153 -7.57 -0.41 11.41
C MET A 153 -8.53 -1.08 10.42
N TRP A 154 -9.82 -1.18 10.76
CA TRP A 154 -10.82 -1.72 9.83
C TRP A 154 -10.92 -0.85 8.58
N LYS A 155 -10.91 0.47 8.72
CA LYS A 155 -10.95 1.39 7.57
C LYS A 155 -9.76 1.19 6.66
N LEU A 156 -8.54 1.05 7.18
CA LEU A 156 -7.35 0.74 6.38
C LEU A 156 -7.52 -0.56 5.58
N SER A 157 -8.04 -1.62 6.22
CA SER A 157 -8.32 -2.88 5.53
C SER A 157 -9.42 -2.73 4.48
N PHE A 158 -10.48 -1.98 4.78
CA PHE A 158 -11.63 -1.81 3.91
C PHE A 158 -11.30 -0.97 2.67
N ASP A 159 -10.60 0.14 2.88
CA ASP A 159 -10.16 1.05 1.81
C ASP A 159 -9.14 0.37 0.88
N SER A 160 -8.30 -0.55 1.39
CA SER A 160 -7.33 -1.29 0.57
C SER A 160 -7.96 -2.07 -0.59
N VAL A 161 -9.25 -2.43 -0.49
CA VAL A 161 -9.99 -3.10 -1.55
C VAL A 161 -10.12 -2.21 -2.79
N ASP A 162 -10.21 -0.88 -2.61
CA ASP A 162 -10.27 0.05 -3.75
C ASP A 162 -8.96 0.11 -4.54
N TYR A 163 -7.86 -0.37 -3.94
CA TYR A 163 -6.52 -0.27 -4.51
C TYR A 163 -6.04 -1.60 -5.10
N ILE A 164 -6.86 -2.65 -5.10
CA ILE A 164 -6.49 -3.95 -5.67
C ILE A 164 -6.45 -3.89 -7.19
N PHE A 165 -5.63 -4.77 -7.77
CA PHE A 165 -5.53 -4.92 -9.21
C PHE A 165 -6.58 -5.89 -9.79
N GLY A 166 -7.80 -5.78 -9.27
CA GLY A 166 -8.95 -6.61 -9.61
C GLY A 166 -10.03 -5.82 -10.32
N THR A 167 -11.05 -6.52 -10.79
CA THR A 167 -12.23 -5.95 -11.41
C THR A 167 -13.11 -5.23 -10.38
N GLN A 168 -13.95 -4.31 -10.86
CA GLN A 168 -14.94 -3.64 -10.00
C GLN A 168 -15.89 -4.65 -9.32
N GLN A 169 -16.21 -5.77 -9.97
CA GLN A 169 -17.04 -6.82 -9.39
C GLN A 169 -16.35 -7.49 -8.20
N GLU A 170 -15.05 -7.78 -8.31
CA GLU A 170 -14.25 -8.31 -7.20
C GLU A 170 -14.17 -7.31 -6.05
N GLN A 171 -13.96 -6.03 -6.34
CA GLN A 171 -13.96 -4.96 -5.32
C GLN A 171 -15.30 -4.89 -4.57
N ILE A 172 -16.43 -4.88 -5.31
CA ILE A 172 -17.78 -4.86 -4.71
C ILE A 172 -18.00 -6.10 -3.84
N HIS A 173 -17.61 -7.28 -4.34
CA HIS A 173 -17.76 -8.53 -3.62
C HIS A 173 -16.95 -8.53 -2.31
N LEU A 174 -15.67 -8.18 -2.37
CA LEU A 174 -14.79 -8.12 -1.21
C LEU A 174 -15.26 -7.10 -0.18
N LYS A 175 -15.69 -5.91 -0.63
CA LYS A 175 -16.28 -4.89 0.27
C LYS A 175 -17.55 -5.40 0.94
N LYS A 176 -18.40 -6.13 0.22
CA LYS A 176 -19.60 -6.75 0.80
C LYS A 176 -19.23 -7.75 1.90
N VAL A 177 -18.25 -8.63 1.64
CA VAL A 177 -17.76 -9.60 2.63
C VAL A 177 -17.21 -8.91 3.87
N LEU A 178 -16.34 -7.91 3.70
CA LEU A 178 -15.75 -7.16 4.83
C LEU A 178 -16.79 -6.39 5.64
N LYS A 179 -17.82 -5.85 4.97
CA LYS A 179 -18.92 -5.15 5.63
C LYS A 179 -19.78 -6.11 6.43
N SER A 180 -20.20 -7.24 5.85
CA SER A 180 -20.95 -8.27 6.56
C SER A 180 -20.21 -8.78 7.79
N TRP A 181 -18.91 -9.05 7.65
CA TRP A 181 -18.07 -9.42 8.80
C TRP A 181 -18.06 -8.32 9.87
N ARG A 182 -17.93 -7.05 9.50
CA ARG A 182 -17.98 -5.94 10.46
C ARG A 182 -19.33 -5.87 11.17
N ASP A 183 -20.42 -6.00 10.43
CA ASP A 183 -21.78 -5.89 10.98
C ASP A 183 -22.02 -7.01 12.02
N GLU A 184 -21.56 -8.23 11.73
CA GLU A 184 -21.60 -9.37 12.66
C GLU A 184 -20.68 -9.20 13.88
N ASN A 185 -19.62 -8.40 13.75
CA ASN A 185 -18.59 -8.20 14.77
C ASN A 185 -18.57 -6.77 15.34
N MET A 186 -19.71 -6.07 15.30
CA MET A 186 -19.86 -4.70 15.79
C MET A 186 -19.36 -4.52 17.23
N HIS A 187 -19.62 -5.52 18.09
CA HIS A 187 -19.16 -5.57 19.49
C HIS A 187 -17.64 -5.44 19.65
N LEU A 188 -16.84 -5.83 18.64
CA LEU A 188 -15.39 -5.68 18.69
C LEU A 188 -14.95 -4.21 18.58
N PHE A 189 -15.79 -3.33 18.01
CA PHE A 189 -15.48 -1.93 17.73
C PHE A 189 -15.98 -0.95 18.78
N GLU A 190 -16.79 -1.43 19.71
CA GLU A 190 -17.23 -0.66 20.86
C GLU A 190 -16.04 -0.48 21.80
N THR A 191 -15.76 0.77 22.17
CA THR A 191 -14.83 1.06 23.27
C THR A 191 -15.50 0.59 24.54
N VAL A 192 -14.99 -0.48 25.14
CA VAL A 192 -15.27 -0.73 26.55
C VAL A 192 -14.68 0.47 27.28
N ASN A 193 -15.55 1.33 27.82
CA ASN A 193 -15.16 2.25 28.87
C ASN A 193 -14.81 1.40 30.08
N ASP A 194 -13.58 0.87 30.12
CA ASP A 194 -13.02 0.32 31.36
C ASP A 194 -12.66 1.52 32.24
N SER A 195 -13.70 2.08 32.85
CA SER A 195 -13.58 2.88 34.06
C SER A 195 -13.34 1.92 35.22
N HIS A 196 -12.06 1.66 35.54
CA HIS A 196 -11.61 1.21 36.86
C HIS A 196 -10.20 1.74 37.15
#